data_AF-A0A1A8Z8J0-F1
#
_entry.id   AF-A0A1A8Z8J0-F1
#
_cell.length_a   1.000
_cell.length_b   1.000
_cell.length_c   1.000
_cell.angle_alpha   90.00
_cell.angle_beta   90.00
_cell.angle_gamma   90.00
#
_symmetry.space_group_name_H-M   'P 1'
#
loop_
_entity.id
_entity.type
_entity.pdbx_description
1 polymer ?
#
loop_
_entity_poly.entity_id
_entity_poly.type
_entity_poly.pdbx_seq_one_letter_code
_entity_poly.pdbx_strand_id
1 'polypeptide(L)'
;MRRTLRTVLTTLSLLAAALAAPAAAHASPPPPQELGGLDLGAYCRSLGAADAVLTGGTAYDWHCRAGDGRQSALAFDAACRWTYRTDAAVDRIGNFYDPTSVRCWRVRADVITPDFTRWCQATGRSDAVLLGGTVYDWRCVSYSRAGVTYADVDVLAACRETTFGYATVERFVSFGDARSWQCRV
;
A
#
# COMPACT_ATOMS: atom_id res chain seq x y z
N MET A 1 51.07 50.07 44.68
CA MET A 1 49.78 49.39 44.37
C MET A 1 49.84 48.73 43.00
N ARG A 2 50.70 47.72 42.84
CA ARG A 2 50.92 46.93 41.61
C ARG A 2 50.67 45.47 41.96
N ARG A 3 49.41 45.05 42.08
CA ARG A 3 49.00 43.66 42.37
C ARG A 3 47.48 43.66 42.50
N THR A 4 46.76 43.59 41.38
CA THR A 4 45.34 43.15 41.28
C THR A 4 44.75 43.62 39.94
N LEU A 5 45.33 43.24 38.80
CA LEU A 5 44.58 43.33 37.55
C LEU A 5 45.24 42.46 36.48
N ARG A 6 44.43 41.61 35.84
CA ARG A 6 44.72 40.77 34.65
C ARG A 6 45.17 39.32 34.87
N THR A 7 44.66 38.66 35.90
CA THR A 7 44.54 37.18 35.94
C THR A 7 43.08 36.75 35.72
N VAL A 8 42.45 37.20 34.63
CA VAL A 8 41.08 36.76 34.25
C VAL A 8 40.99 36.60 32.73
N LEU A 9 41.95 35.90 32.12
CA LEU A 9 41.99 35.77 30.65
C LEU A 9 42.56 34.42 30.19
N THR A 10 42.23 33.32 30.88
CA THR A 10 42.74 31.99 30.48
C THR A 10 41.84 30.81 30.88
N THR A 11 40.50 30.94 30.95
CA THR A 11 39.64 29.76 31.24
C THR A 11 38.27 29.83 30.58
N LEU A 12 38.16 29.89 29.25
CA LEU A 12 36.88 29.67 28.57
C LEU A 12 37.06 29.29 27.09
N SER A 13 37.73 28.18 26.80
CA SER A 13 37.87 27.69 25.41
C SER A 13 37.92 26.16 25.28
N LEU A 14 37.46 25.43 26.29
CA LEU A 14 37.37 23.97 26.25
C LEU A 14 35.94 23.59 26.64
N LEU A 15 35.02 23.54 25.67
CA LEU A 15 33.78 22.74 25.67
C LEU A 15 32.87 23.20 24.52
N ALA A 16 33.30 22.98 23.27
CA ALA A 16 32.43 23.10 22.09
C ALA A 16 32.84 22.08 21.04
N ALA A 17 33.00 20.82 21.44
CA ALA A 17 33.25 19.71 20.53
C ALA A 17 32.56 18.45 21.05
N ALA A 18 31.24 18.55 21.28
CA ALA A 18 30.42 17.37 21.52
C ALA A 18 29.08 17.59 20.82
N LEU A 19 28.67 16.59 20.04
CA LEU A 19 27.34 16.40 19.44
C LEU A 19 27.11 16.98 18.03
N ALA A 20 28.01 16.69 17.09
CA ALA A 20 27.59 16.48 15.70
C ALA A 20 27.74 14.98 15.39
N ALA A 21 26.90 14.15 16.01
CA ALA A 21 26.73 12.79 15.50
C ALA A 21 26.12 12.91 14.09
N PRO A 22 26.69 12.27 13.06
CA PRO A 22 26.03 12.23 11.76
C PRO A 22 24.65 11.61 11.99
N ALA A 23 23.60 12.33 11.62
CA ALA A 23 22.26 11.76 11.60
C ALA A 23 22.34 10.50 10.75
N ALA A 24 22.01 9.35 11.33
CA ALA A 24 21.91 8.12 10.57
C ALA A 24 20.94 8.41 9.42
N ALA A 25 21.44 8.37 8.18
CA ALA A 25 20.58 8.40 7.02
C ALA A 25 19.66 7.19 7.16
N HIS A 26 18.37 7.42 7.43
CA HIS A 26 17.39 6.36 7.45
C HIS A 26 17.38 5.76 6.04
N ALA A 27 17.87 4.54 5.91
CA ALA A 27 17.79 3.83 4.64
C ALA A 27 16.31 3.66 4.29
N SER A 28 15.95 3.99 3.05
CA SER A 28 14.60 3.73 2.56
C SER A 28 14.27 2.24 2.72
N PRO A 29 13.02 1.91 3.07
CA PRO A 29 12.63 0.51 3.18
C PRO A 29 12.84 -0.22 1.84
N PRO A 30 13.17 -1.53 1.87
CA PRO A 30 13.25 -2.32 0.66
C PRO A 30 11.90 -2.28 -0.07
N PRO A 31 11.88 -2.12 -1.40
CA PRO A 31 10.65 -2.00 -2.14
C PRO A 31 9.83 -3.30 -2.08
N PRO A 32 8.49 -3.21 -2.19
CA PRO A 32 7.65 -4.37 -2.45
C PRO A 32 8.14 -5.16 -3.66
N GLN A 33 8.11 -6.49 -3.55
CA GLN A 33 8.59 -7.39 -4.60
C GLN A 33 7.44 -8.23 -5.14
N GLU A 34 7.21 -8.21 -6.45
CA GLU A 34 6.30 -9.16 -7.09
C GLU A 34 6.88 -10.58 -6.98
N LEU A 35 6.11 -11.49 -6.40
CA LEU A 35 6.47 -12.89 -6.21
C LEU A 35 6.00 -13.76 -7.39
N GLY A 36 4.95 -13.32 -8.09
CA GLY A 36 4.37 -14.00 -9.25
C GLY A 36 2.90 -14.40 -9.06
N GLY A 37 2.45 -15.36 -9.86
CA GLY A 37 1.11 -15.93 -9.78
C GLY A 37 0.96 -16.98 -8.67
N LEU A 38 -0.24 -17.55 -8.56
CA LEU A 38 -0.58 -18.54 -7.54
C LEU A 38 -1.31 -19.72 -8.15
N ASP A 39 -1.04 -20.92 -7.64
CA ASP A 39 -1.75 -22.14 -8.00
C ASP A 39 -2.98 -22.28 -7.08
N LEU A 40 -4.10 -21.73 -7.53
CA LEU A 40 -5.37 -21.77 -6.78
C LEU A 40 -5.85 -23.21 -6.58
N GLY A 41 -5.62 -24.09 -7.56
CA GLY A 41 -6.02 -25.48 -7.46
C GLY A 41 -5.25 -26.22 -6.36
N ALA A 42 -3.92 -26.04 -6.32
CA ALA A 42 -3.10 -26.62 -5.26
C ALA A 42 -3.44 -26.03 -3.88
N TYR A 43 -3.69 -24.72 -3.80
CA TYR A 43 -4.16 -24.09 -2.56
C TYR A 43 -5.49 -24.68 -2.09
N CYS A 44 -6.51 -24.76 -2.95
CA CYS A 44 -7.80 -25.34 -2.60
C CYS A 44 -7.68 -26.81 -2.18
N ARG A 45 -6.86 -27.61 -2.87
CA ARG A 45 -6.59 -29.01 -2.46
C ARG A 45 -5.93 -29.10 -1.09
N SER A 46 -5.05 -28.16 -0.74
CA SER A 46 -4.44 -28.11 0.60
C SER A 46 -5.47 -27.87 1.72
N LEU A 47 -6.61 -27.26 1.39
CA LEU A 47 -7.74 -27.05 2.30
C LEU A 47 -8.74 -28.23 2.31
N GLY A 48 -8.46 -29.31 1.58
CA GLY A 48 -9.35 -30.47 1.46
C GLY A 48 -10.45 -30.33 0.41
N ALA A 49 -10.41 -29.29 -0.43
CA ALA A 49 -11.30 -29.18 -1.60
C ALA A 49 -10.79 -30.06 -2.76
N ALA A 50 -11.65 -30.29 -3.76
CA ALA A 50 -11.27 -31.04 -4.95
C ALA A 50 -10.39 -30.21 -5.90
N ASP A 51 -10.81 -28.97 -6.17
CA ASP A 51 -10.03 -28.03 -7.00
C ASP A 51 -10.52 -26.57 -6.84
N ALA A 52 -9.81 -25.63 -7.47
CA ALA A 52 -10.31 -24.29 -7.71
C ALA A 52 -11.21 -24.25 -8.96
N VAL A 53 -12.24 -23.40 -8.93
CA VAL A 53 -13.13 -23.17 -10.07
C VAL A 53 -13.43 -21.68 -10.19
N LEU A 54 -13.52 -21.19 -11.42
CA LEU A 54 -13.99 -19.84 -11.75
C LEU A 54 -15.44 -19.96 -12.24
N THR A 55 -16.38 -19.31 -11.56
CA THR A 55 -17.82 -19.38 -11.92
C THR A 55 -18.38 -18.08 -12.50
N GLY A 56 -17.52 -17.11 -12.77
CA GLY A 56 -17.89 -15.79 -13.25
C GLY A 56 -16.75 -15.05 -13.92
N GLY A 57 -16.85 -13.72 -13.98
CA GLY A 57 -15.96 -12.85 -14.76
C GLY A 57 -15.10 -11.92 -13.91
N THR A 58 -15.14 -12.04 -12.58
CA THR A 58 -14.41 -11.14 -11.66
C THR A 58 -13.43 -11.91 -10.81
N ALA A 59 -12.46 -11.21 -10.22
CA ALA A 59 -11.52 -11.78 -9.28
C ALA A 59 -12.22 -12.52 -8.12
N TYR A 60 -13.42 -12.10 -7.72
CA TYR A 60 -14.16 -12.72 -6.61
C TYR A 60 -14.95 -13.96 -6.99
N ASP A 61 -15.05 -14.29 -8.27
CA ASP A 61 -15.75 -15.49 -8.74
C ASP A 61 -14.88 -16.75 -8.71
N TRP A 62 -13.68 -16.67 -8.11
CA TRP A 62 -12.86 -17.83 -7.79
C TRP A 62 -13.34 -18.50 -6.50
N HIS A 63 -13.54 -19.80 -6.57
CA HIS A 63 -14.01 -20.61 -5.45
C HIS A 63 -13.19 -21.89 -5.30
N CYS A 64 -13.06 -22.37 -4.06
CA CYS A 64 -12.67 -23.75 -3.82
C CYS A 64 -13.92 -24.64 -3.87
N ARG A 65 -13.91 -25.63 -4.76
CA ARG A 65 -15.01 -26.59 -4.95
C ARG A 65 -14.69 -27.91 -4.26
N ALA A 66 -15.54 -28.34 -3.33
CA ALA A 66 -15.46 -29.64 -2.67
C ALA A 66 -15.88 -30.79 -3.61
N GLY A 67 -15.60 -32.03 -3.20
CA GLY A 67 -15.93 -33.22 -4.01
C GLY A 67 -17.43 -33.44 -4.25
N ASP A 68 -18.27 -32.90 -3.37
CA ASP A 68 -19.75 -32.88 -3.49
C ASP A 68 -20.27 -31.72 -4.37
N GLY A 69 -19.36 -30.90 -4.94
CA GLY A 69 -19.69 -29.76 -5.78
C GLY A 69 -19.95 -28.45 -5.01
N ARG A 70 -19.99 -28.48 -3.68
CA ARG A 70 -20.19 -27.26 -2.87
C ARG A 70 -19.00 -26.32 -3.02
N GLN A 71 -19.29 -25.03 -3.13
CA GLN A 71 -18.28 -23.99 -3.33
C GLN A 71 -18.08 -23.18 -2.04
N SER A 72 -16.84 -22.73 -1.85
CA SER A 72 -16.44 -21.86 -0.74
C SER A 72 -15.61 -20.70 -1.28
N ALA A 73 -15.69 -19.56 -0.60
CA ALA A 73 -14.93 -18.37 -0.98
C ALA A 73 -13.43 -18.63 -0.90
N LEU A 74 -12.70 -18.11 -1.89
CA LEU A 74 -11.25 -18.14 -1.93
C LEU A 74 -10.69 -16.80 -1.41
N ALA A 75 -9.80 -16.86 -0.43
CA ALA A 75 -9.07 -15.70 0.06
C ALA A 75 -7.69 -15.63 -0.61
N PHE A 76 -7.48 -14.65 -1.49
CA PHE A 76 -6.22 -14.53 -2.25
C PHE A 76 -5.01 -14.22 -1.36
N ASP A 77 -5.18 -13.43 -0.30
CA ASP A 77 -4.08 -13.14 0.63
C ASP A 77 -3.58 -14.42 1.32
N ALA A 78 -4.51 -15.26 1.78
CA ALA A 78 -4.20 -16.55 2.37
C ALA A 78 -3.55 -17.50 1.35
N ALA A 79 -4.04 -17.51 0.10
CA ALA A 79 -3.44 -18.29 -0.99
C ALA A 79 -2.00 -17.83 -1.27
N CYS A 80 -1.73 -16.52 -1.32
CA CYS A 80 -0.38 -15.98 -1.48
C CYS A 80 0.56 -16.39 -0.33
N ARG A 81 0.11 -16.28 0.92
CA ARG A 81 0.90 -16.73 2.09
C ARG A 81 1.22 -18.23 2.03
N TRP A 82 0.24 -19.03 1.60
CA TRP A 82 0.42 -20.47 1.43
C TRP A 82 1.42 -20.81 0.30
N THR A 83 1.25 -20.22 -0.89
CA THR A 83 2.10 -20.47 -2.06
C THR A 83 3.56 -20.12 -1.79
N TYR A 84 3.81 -18.97 -1.15
CA TYR A 84 5.16 -18.45 -0.93
C TYR A 84 5.71 -18.71 0.47
N ARG A 85 4.95 -19.39 1.33
CA ARG A 85 5.31 -19.78 2.71
C ARG A 85 5.82 -18.60 3.55
N THR A 86 5.13 -17.47 3.47
CA THR A 86 5.53 -16.25 4.17
C THR A 86 4.33 -15.36 4.46
N ASP A 87 4.22 -14.89 5.70
CA ASP A 87 3.15 -13.95 6.11
C ASP A 87 3.30 -12.56 5.49
N ALA A 88 4.48 -12.27 4.96
CA ALA A 88 4.78 -11.06 4.19
C ALA A 88 4.17 -11.07 2.77
N ALA A 89 3.59 -12.20 2.32
CA ALA A 89 2.93 -12.26 1.03
C ALA A 89 1.49 -11.75 1.13
N VAL A 90 1.11 -10.88 0.20
CA VAL A 90 -0.25 -10.37 0.02
C VAL A 90 -0.65 -10.47 -1.44
N ASP A 91 -1.96 -10.50 -1.72
CA ASP A 91 -2.49 -10.38 -3.06
C ASP A 91 -2.57 -8.91 -3.51
N ARG A 92 -2.46 -8.72 -4.82
CA ARG A 92 -2.88 -7.52 -5.53
C ARG A 92 -3.74 -7.95 -6.72
N ILE A 93 -4.98 -7.47 -6.76
CA ILE A 93 -5.87 -7.60 -7.91
C ILE A 93 -5.59 -6.42 -8.84
N GLY A 94 -5.00 -6.68 -10.02
CA GLY A 94 -4.68 -5.63 -10.98
C GLY A 94 -5.92 -5.01 -11.64
N ASN A 95 -6.89 -5.85 -11.99
CA ASN A 95 -8.19 -5.44 -12.53
C ASN A 95 -9.27 -6.37 -11.96
N PHE A 96 -10.23 -5.82 -11.20
CA PHE A 96 -11.30 -6.59 -10.58
C PHE A 96 -12.12 -7.41 -11.59
N TYR A 97 -12.32 -6.89 -12.80
CA TYR A 97 -13.05 -7.53 -13.90
C TYR A 97 -12.19 -8.46 -14.77
N ASP A 98 -10.94 -8.70 -14.36
CA ASP A 98 -10.09 -9.75 -14.93
C ASP A 98 -9.72 -10.74 -13.81
N PRO A 99 -10.32 -11.94 -13.79
CA PRO A 99 -10.10 -12.93 -12.74
C PRO A 99 -8.66 -13.49 -12.74
N THR A 100 -7.87 -13.21 -13.78
CA THR A 100 -6.49 -13.67 -13.91
C THR A 100 -5.46 -12.60 -13.53
N SER A 101 -5.90 -11.40 -13.17
CA SER A 101 -5.04 -10.25 -12.86
C SER A 101 -4.41 -10.29 -11.47
N VAL A 102 -4.73 -11.31 -10.66
CA VAL A 102 -4.23 -11.43 -9.28
C VAL A 102 -2.77 -11.86 -9.28
N ARG A 103 -1.93 -11.13 -8.54
CA ARG A 103 -0.51 -11.45 -8.31
C ARG A 103 -0.19 -11.36 -6.83
N CYS A 104 0.81 -12.11 -6.40
CA CYS A 104 1.33 -12.06 -5.05
C CYS A 104 2.52 -11.11 -4.95
N TRP A 105 2.56 -10.35 -3.86
CA TRP A 105 3.62 -9.39 -3.56
C TRP A 105 4.16 -9.65 -2.16
N ARG A 106 5.48 -9.58 -2.01
CA ARG A 106 6.13 -9.50 -0.70
C ARG A 106 6.17 -8.05 -0.27
N VAL A 107 5.64 -7.79 0.92
CA VAL A 107 5.49 -6.47 1.52
C VAL A 107 5.89 -6.51 2.99
N ARG A 108 6.03 -5.35 3.60
CA ARG A 108 6.15 -5.20 5.04
C ARG A 108 4.78 -5.33 5.71
N ALA A 109 4.80 -5.43 7.03
CA ALA A 109 3.60 -5.49 7.84
C ALA A 109 2.81 -4.16 7.85
N ASP A 110 3.48 -3.05 7.53
CA ASP A 110 2.89 -1.72 7.52
C ASP A 110 1.77 -1.62 6.48
N VAL A 111 0.63 -1.09 6.91
CA VAL A 111 -0.54 -0.82 6.08
C VAL A 111 -0.87 0.66 6.21
N ILE A 112 -0.82 1.37 5.08
CA ILE A 112 -1.05 2.81 5.05
C ILE A 112 -2.27 3.05 4.17
N THR A 113 -3.26 3.79 4.66
CA THR A 113 -4.42 4.20 3.86
C THR A 113 -3.99 5.35 2.94
N PRO A 114 -4.24 5.28 1.61
CA PRO A 114 -3.90 6.39 0.72
C PRO A 114 -4.70 7.65 1.07
N ASP A 115 -4.02 8.81 1.02
CA ASP A 115 -4.65 10.12 1.14
C ASP A 115 -4.96 10.68 -0.26
N PHE A 116 -6.16 10.35 -0.75
CA PHE A 116 -6.60 10.79 -2.07
C PHE A 116 -6.82 12.30 -2.15
N THR A 117 -7.32 12.94 -1.08
CA THR A 117 -7.50 14.39 -1.05
C THR A 117 -6.17 15.10 -1.22
N ARG A 118 -5.16 14.72 -0.43
CA ARG A 118 -3.82 15.29 -0.54
C ARG A 118 -3.23 15.08 -1.93
N TRP A 119 -3.33 13.87 -2.49
CA TRP A 119 -2.81 13.59 -3.83
C TRP A 119 -3.52 14.41 -4.93
N CYS A 120 -4.85 14.50 -4.87
CA CYS A 120 -5.63 15.33 -5.81
C CYS A 120 -5.23 16.81 -5.71
N GLN A 121 -5.03 17.33 -4.50
CA GLN A 121 -4.58 18.70 -4.29
C GLN A 121 -3.14 18.92 -4.80
N ALA A 122 -2.24 17.98 -4.55
CA ALA A 122 -0.86 18.03 -5.05
C ALA A 122 -0.77 18.01 -6.58
N THR A 123 -1.77 17.43 -7.26
CA THR A 123 -1.88 17.41 -8.73
C THR A 123 -2.72 18.56 -9.28
N GLY A 124 -3.00 19.59 -8.46
CA GLY A 124 -3.66 20.83 -8.87
C GLY A 124 -5.19 20.76 -8.90
N ARG A 125 -5.79 19.75 -8.26
CA ARG A 125 -7.25 19.57 -8.20
C ARG A 125 -7.78 20.09 -6.87
N SER A 126 -9.10 20.26 -6.76
CA SER A 126 -9.69 20.87 -5.56
C SER A 126 -9.77 19.89 -4.40
N ASP A 127 -10.21 18.66 -4.65
CA ASP A 127 -10.39 17.63 -3.61
C ASP A 127 -10.46 16.22 -4.25
N ALA A 128 -10.60 15.19 -3.43
CA ALA A 128 -11.05 13.86 -3.81
C ALA A 128 -12.50 13.63 -3.35
N VAL A 129 -13.30 12.98 -4.19
CA VAL A 129 -14.69 12.64 -3.90
C VAL A 129 -14.96 11.20 -4.28
N LEU A 130 -15.87 10.58 -3.55
CA LEU A 130 -16.38 9.25 -3.85
C LEU A 130 -17.73 9.38 -4.57
N LEU A 131 -17.80 8.94 -5.82
CA LEU A 131 -19.01 9.05 -6.67
C LEU A 131 -19.85 7.76 -6.73
N GLY A 132 -19.49 6.75 -5.93
CA GLY A 132 -20.11 5.43 -5.93
C GLY A 132 -19.77 4.65 -4.66
N GLY A 133 -19.81 3.32 -4.75
CA GLY A 133 -19.66 2.44 -3.58
C GLY A 133 -18.39 1.59 -3.58
N THR A 134 -17.69 1.53 -4.70
CA THR A 134 -16.56 0.61 -4.92
C THR A 134 -15.22 1.31 -4.84
N VAL A 135 -14.16 0.52 -4.75
CA VAL A 135 -12.78 1.00 -4.77
C VAL A 135 -12.42 1.80 -6.03
N TYR A 136 -13.16 1.64 -7.14
CA TYR A 136 -12.92 2.37 -8.39
C TYR A 136 -13.70 3.69 -8.52
N ASP A 137 -14.52 4.05 -7.52
CA ASP A 137 -15.39 5.22 -7.61
C ASP A 137 -14.78 6.51 -7.06
N TRP A 138 -13.53 6.46 -6.59
CA TRP A 138 -12.78 7.66 -6.20
C TRP A 138 -12.39 8.49 -7.41
N ARG A 139 -12.65 9.79 -7.35
CA ARG A 139 -12.28 10.77 -8.38
C ARG A 139 -11.64 11.99 -7.74
N CYS A 140 -10.67 12.60 -8.41
CA CYS A 140 -10.37 14.00 -8.14
C CYS A 140 -11.48 14.88 -8.69
N VAL A 141 -11.84 15.92 -7.95
CA VAL A 141 -12.80 16.96 -8.37
C VAL A 141 -12.09 18.30 -8.55
N SER A 142 -12.49 19.07 -9.57
CA SER A 142 -12.08 20.46 -9.75
C SER A 142 -13.31 21.36 -9.82
N TYR A 143 -13.34 22.39 -8.99
CA TYR A 143 -14.39 23.41 -9.00
C TYR A 143 -13.94 24.64 -9.76
N SER A 144 -14.75 25.08 -10.72
CA SER A 144 -14.48 26.31 -11.48
C SER A 144 -15.79 27.05 -11.76
N ARG A 145 -15.68 28.29 -12.25
CA ARG A 145 -16.85 29.04 -12.74
C ARG A 145 -17.52 28.38 -13.93
N ALA A 146 -16.79 27.55 -14.68
CA ALA A 146 -17.31 26.80 -15.83
C ALA A 146 -18.02 25.49 -15.42
N GLY A 147 -17.99 25.13 -14.13
CA GLY A 147 -18.60 23.92 -13.59
C GLY A 147 -17.61 23.01 -12.88
N VAL A 148 -18.09 21.80 -12.59
CA VAL A 148 -17.37 20.74 -11.87
C VAL A 148 -16.84 19.73 -12.88
N THR A 149 -15.56 19.37 -12.77
CA THR A 149 -14.96 18.30 -13.57
C THR A 149 -14.36 17.22 -12.68
N TYR A 150 -14.32 15.99 -13.19
CA TYR A 150 -13.80 14.82 -12.50
C TYR A 150 -12.66 14.18 -13.28
N ALA A 151 -11.69 13.62 -12.57
CA ALA A 151 -10.60 12.84 -13.11
C ALA A 151 -10.33 11.62 -12.24
N ASP A 152 -9.72 10.60 -12.83
CA ASP A 152 -9.41 9.34 -12.15
C ASP A 152 -8.32 9.53 -11.11
N VAL A 153 -8.41 8.72 -10.05
CA VAL A 153 -7.33 8.64 -9.07
C VAL A 153 -6.32 7.59 -9.51
N ASP A 154 -5.07 8.01 -9.72
CA ASP A 154 -3.94 7.08 -9.81
C ASP A 154 -3.57 6.65 -8.39
N VAL A 155 -4.11 5.49 -7.99
CA VAL A 155 -3.97 5.00 -6.62
C VAL A 155 -2.51 4.68 -6.27
N LEU A 156 -1.72 4.18 -7.22
CA LEU A 156 -0.30 3.91 -6.98
C LEU A 156 0.46 5.23 -6.76
N ALA A 157 0.19 6.25 -7.57
CA ALA A 157 0.78 7.57 -7.38
C ALA A 157 0.33 8.21 -6.04
N ALA A 158 -0.94 8.06 -5.67
CA ALA A 158 -1.46 8.52 -4.38
C ALA A 158 -0.79 7.80 -3.20
N CYS A 159 -0.53 6.49 -3.32
CA CYS A 159 0.22 5.74 -2.33
C CYS A 159 1.66 6.23 -2.19
N ARG A 160 2.35 6.52 -3.30
CA ARG A 160 3.70 7.09 -3.27
C ARG A 160 3.71 8.47 -2.62
N GLU A 161 2.73 9.33 -2.91
CA GLU A 161 2.59 10.64 -2.24
C GLU A 161 2.36 10.49 -0.73
N THR A 162 1.45 9.59 -0.34
CA THR A 162 1.12 9.32 1.08
C THR A 162 2.31 8.79 1.85
N THR A 163 3.15 7.98 1.21
CA THR A 163 4.33 7.34 1.81
C THR A 163 5.63 8.10 1.58
N PHE A 164 5.54 9.40 1.24
CA PHE A 164 6.71 10.28 1.06
C PHE A 164 7.71 9.78 0.02
N GLY A 165 7.21 9.16 -1.05
CA GLY A 165 7.98 8.67 -2.19
C GLY A 165 8.57 7.27 -2.00
N TYR A 166 8.26 6.56 -0.91
CA TYR A 166 8.66 5.16 -0.79
C TYR A 166 8.05 4.31 -1.90
N ALA A 167 8.78 3.27 -2.29
CA ALA A 167 8.25 2.28 -3.20
C ALA A 167 7.07 1.57 -2.52
N THR A 168 5.93 1.54 -3.21
CA THR A 168 4.71 0.94 -2.70
C THR A 168 4.09 0.04 -3.75
N VAL A 169 3.24 -0.86 -3.28
CA VAL A 169 2.21 -1.53 -4.06
C VAL A 169 0.85 -1.21 -3.45
N GLU A 170 -0.08 -0.83 -4.30
CA GLU A 170 -1.47 -0.58 -3.96
C GLU A 170 -2.30 -1.86 -4.10
N ARG A 171 -3.21 -2.07 -3.16
CA ARG A 171 -4.21 -3.14 -3.21
C ARG A 171 -5.48 -2.70 -2.49
N PHE A 172 -6.59 -3.37 -2.74
CA PHE A 172 -7.78 -3.27 -1.91
C PHE A 172 -8.09 -4.59 -1.23
N VAL A 173 -8.73 -4.54 -0.06
CA VAL A 173 -9.17 -5.75 0.66
C VAL A 173 -10.57 -6.19 0.21
N SER A 174 -11.45 -5.23 -0.08
CA SER A 174 -12.84 -5.48 -0.47
C SER A 174 -13.25 -4.54 -1.60
N PHE A 175 -13.56 -5.08 -2.77
CA PHE A 175 -13.96 -4.28 -3.94
C PHE A 175 -15.18 -3.38 -3.65
N GLY A 176 -16.14 -3.91 -2.89
CA GLY A 176 -17.36 -3.19 -2.50
C GLY A 176 -17.20 -2.24 -1.32
N ASP A 177 -15.99 -2.13 -0.75
CA ASP A 177 -15.66 -1.11 0.24
C ASP A 177 -14.65 -0.13 -0.36
N ALA A 178 -15.17 1.00 -0.82
CA ALA A 178 -14.37 2.09 -1.38
C ALA A 178 -13.21 2.56 -0.48
N ARG A 179 -13.27 2.32 0.84
CA ARG A 179 -12.22 2.73 1.79
C ARG A 179 -11.21 1.62 2.11
N SER A 180 -11.33 0.45 1.48
CA SER A 180 -10.46 -0.69 1.76
C SER A 180 -9.10 -0.67 1.05
N TRP A 181 -8.75 0.43 0.39
CA TRP A 181 -7.45 0.64 -0.23
C TRP A 181 -6.32 0.60 0.81
N GLN A 182 -5.21 -0.01 0.42
CA GLN A 182 -3.98 -0.12 1.18
C GLN A 182 -2.78 0.19 0.30
N CYS A 183 -1.91 1.04 0.80
CA CYS A 183 -0.55 1.22 0.35
C CYS A 183 0.34 0.31 1.18
N ARG A 184 0.97 -0.66 0.52
CA ARG A 184 1.90 -1.60 1.13
C ARG A 184 3.33 -1.22 0.74
N VAL A 185 4.18 -1.03 1.73
CA VAL A 185 5.61 -0.71 1.59
C VAL A 185 6.47 -1.95 1.76
#